data_AF-A0A3D8IIQ7-F1
#
_entry.id   AF-A0A3D8IIQ7-F1
#
_cell.length_a   1.000
_cell.length_b   1.000
_cell.length_c   1.000
_cell.angle_alpha   90.00
_cell.angle_beta   90.00
_cell.angle_gamma   90.00
#
_symmetry.space_group_name_H-M   'P 1'
#
loop_
_entity.id
_entity.type
_entity.pdbx_description
1 polymer ?
#
loop_
_entity_poly.entity_id
_entity_poly.type
_entity_poly.pdbx_seq_one_letter_code
_entity_poly.pdbx_strand_id
1 'polypeptide(L)'
;MNLKYVNGGIMKNNQNNYFDEYFTKPEIAVYFFNKTKEIISQYENLEKFTWLEPSVGDGCFYKLLPHNKIGIDIHKTTFDTLQMNYLHYQLPKKPLVIIGNPPFGHRGVLALEFINHSQNADFVAFILPIFFQSLGKGSIRYRVKKFHLLYEENLPHNAFYLSNGKEKDVKTCFQIWSKKYKNTKEEFSWYKQKEKQEPFHNILKVVTVSLAKNRECGKEWIFDKKANFYLSSTFFKENAVVKDFSQVKYKSGVAIIYNKNAPKRKLDKLFLNANWNKYSSLATNGCRHIGKSHIFQLLQDEGFCNA
;
A
#
# COMPACT_ATOMS: atom_id res chain seq x y z
N MET A 1 9.27 -11.42 19.64
CA MET A 1 7.82 -11.12 19.59
C MET A 1 7.21 -12.03 18.53
N ASN A 2 6.25 -12.89 18.87
CA ASN A 2 5.59 -13.77 17.87
C ASN A 2 4.50 -12.97 17.16
N LEU A 3 4.88 -12.21 16.13
CA LEU A 3 3.93 -11.47 15.31
C LEU A 3 2.98 -12.42 14.58
N LYS A 4 1.74 -11.99 14.37
CA LYS A 4 0.69 -12.80 13.75
C LYS A 4 0.10 -12.12 12.52
N TYR A 5 -0.31 -12.92 11.56
CA TYR A 5 -1.15 -12.49 10.45
C TYR A 5 -2.58 -12.19 10.93
N VAL A 6 -3.37 -11.58 10.04
CA VAL A 6 -4.80 -11.31 10.27
C VAL A 6 -5.59 -12.59 10.55
N ASN A 7 -5.22 -13.72 9.95
CA ASN A 7 -5.89 -15.00 10.16
C ASN A 7 -5.42 -15.73 11.44
N GLY A 8 -4.65 -15.07 12.31
CA GLY A 8 -4.13 -15.64 13.56
C GLY A 8 -2.89 -16.51 13.42
N GLY A 9 -2.48 -16.88 12.19
CA GLY A 9 -1.26 -17.64 11.95
C GLY A 9 0.00 -16.85 12.30
N ILE A 10 1.06 -17.54 12.74
CA ILE A 10 2.34 -16.92 13.11
C ILE A 10 3.04 -16.38 11.85
N MET A 11 3.59 -15.18 11.94
CA MET A 11 4.38 -14.56 10.88
C MET A 11 5.59 -15.45 10.57
N LYS A 12 5.81 -15.69 9.28
CA LYS A 12 6.97 -16.44 8.80
C LYS A 12 8.21 -15.57 8.91
N ASN A 13 9.31 -16.15 9.38
CA ASN A 13 10.60 -15.50 9.37
C ASN A 13 11.23 -15.58 7.97
N ASN A 14 11.95 -14.53 7.60
CA ASN A 14 12.71 -14.48 6.36
C ASN A 14 14.09 -15.12 6.61
N GLN A 15 14.24 -16.42 6.33
CA GLN A 15 15.49 -17.15 6.63
C GLN A 15 16.72 -16.56 5.95
N ASN A 16 16.55 -15.94 4.77
CA ASN A 16 17.65 -15.38 3.98
C ASN A 16 17.99 -13.93 4.34
N ASN A 17 17.14 -13.26 5.13
CA ASN A 17 17.36 -11.90 5.61
C ASN A 17 16.54 -11.69 6.89
N TYR A 18 17.01 -12.27 8.00
CA TYR A 18 16.21 -12.42 9.22
C TYR A 18 15.74 -11.10 9.81
N PHE A 19 16.57 -10.05 9.71
CA PHE A 19 16.27 -8.72 10.22
C PHE A 19 15.66 -7.78 9.15
N ASP A 20 15.40 -8.27 7.94
CA ASP A 20 14.96 -7.47 6.79
C ASP A 20 15.88 -6.25 6.54
N GLU A 21 17.20 -6.47 6.56
CA GLU A 21 18.25 -5.45 6.36
C GLU A 21 18.28 -4.97 4.91
N TYR A 22 17.38 -4.05 4.57
CA TYR A 22 17.38 -3.33 3.31
C TYR A 22 17.87 -1.90 3.58
N PHE A 23 19.16 -1.66 3.40
CA PHE A 23 19.74 -0.35 3.64
C PHE A 23 19.34 0.62 2.52
N THR A 24 18.83 1.78 2.90
CA THR A 24 18.35 2.79 1.95
C THR A 24 19.54 3.60 1.42
N LYS A 25 19.60 3.81 0.10
CA LYS A 25 20.66 4.64 -0.49
C LYS A 25 20.55 6.11 -0.02
N PRO A 26 21.67 6.82 0.23
CA PRO A 26 21.64 8.18 0.76
C PRO A 26 20.81 9.17 -0.07
N GLU A 27 20.90 9.11 -1.40
CA GLU A 27 20.14 9.98 -2.30
C GLU A 27 18.62 9.78 -2.20
N ILE A 28 18.20 8.53 -1.94
CA ILE A 28 16.79 8.19 -1.71
C ILE A 28 16.32 8.79 -0.37
N ALA A 29 17.15 8.66 0.67
CA ALA A 29 16.84 9.24 1.98
C ALA A 29 16.75 10.77 1.93
N VAL A 30 17.67 11.44 1.22
CA VAL A 30 17.65 12.91 1.02
C VAL A 30 16.37 13.35 0.33
N TYR A 31 15.99 12.68 -0.76
CA TYR A 31 14.78 13.00 -1.50
C TYR A 31 13.53 12.89 -0.61
N PHE A 32 13.34 11.75 0.07
CA PHE A 32 12.14 11.54 0.88
C PHE A 32 12.13 12.34 2.18
N PHE A 33 13.29 12.67 2.75
CA PHE A 33 13.37 13.62 3.86
C PHE A 33 12.91 15.02 3.44
N ASN A 34 13.38 15.51 2.28
CA ASN A 34 12.93 16.80 1.74
C ASN A 34 11.44 16.78 1.39
N LYS A 35 10.94 15.69 0.78
CA LYS A 35 9.51 15.52 0.51
C LYS A 35 8.69 15.51 1.81
N THR A 36 9.19 14.88 2.87
CA THR A 36 8.55 14.90 4.19
C THR A 36 8.43 16.31 4.74
N LYS A 37 9.51 17.09 4.68
CA LYS A 37 9.49 18.51 5.08
C LYS A 37 8.51 19.33 4.26
N GLU A 38 8.51 19.18 2.94
CA GLU A 38 7.61 19.87 2.00
C GLU A 38 6.12 19.58 2.29
N ILE A 39 5.78 18.32 2.58
CA ILE A 39 4.39 17.95 2.86
C ILE A 39 3.96 18.44 4.25
N ILE A 40 4.81 18.30 5.27
CA ILE A 40 4.45 18.72 6.64
C ILE A 40 4.38 20.25 6.76
N SER A 41 5.25 21.00 6.08
CA SER A 41 5.29 22.47 6.14
C SER A 41 4.04 23.15 5.58
N GLN A 42 3.22 22.44 4.80
CA GLN A 42 1.91 22.91 4.36
C GLN A 42 0.89 23.00 5.51
N TYR A 43 1.15 22.31 6.62
CA TYR A 43 0.21 22.21 7.75
C TYR A 43 0.79 22.76 9.05
N GLU A 44 2.09 22.64 9.28
CA GLU A 44 2.74 22.91 10.56
C GLU A 44 4.16 23.45 10.40
N ASN A 45 4.61 24.28 11.35
CA ASN A 45 6.02 24.70 11.42
C ASN A 45 6.91 23.51 11.83
N LEU A 46 7.94 23.22 11.03
CA LEU A 46 8.85 22.08 11.22
C LEU A 46 9.72 22.19 12.48
N GLU A 47 10.08 23.41 12.90
CA GLU A 47 11.00 23.67 14.01
C GLU A 47 10.47 23.22 15.37
N LYS A 48 9.15 23.03 15.50
CA LYS A 48 8.53 22.58 16.76
C LYS A 48 8.72 21.09 17.03
N PHE A 49 9.08 20.31 16.01
CA PHE A 49 9.08 18.85 16.10
C PHE A 49 10.43 18.31 16.59
N THR A 50 10.35 17.32 17.47
CA THR A 50 11.42 16.34 17.60
C THR A 50 11.31 15.34 16.47
N TRP A 51 12.45 14.95 15.92
CA TRP A 51 12.53 13.93 14.86
C TRP A 51 13.00 12.60 15.45
N LEU A 52 12.42 11.50 14.98
CA LEU A 52 12.82 10.16 15.40
C LEU A 52 13.02 9.26 14.20
N GLU A 53 14.15 8.58 14.13
CA GLU A 53 14.33 7.42 13.24
C GLU A 53 14.33 6.12 14.05
N PRO A 54 13.34 5.23 13.83
CA PRO A 54 13.40 3.88 14.33
C PRO A 54 14.18 2.99 13.35
N SER A 55 14.83 1.94 13.87
CA SER A 55 15.67 1.02 13.07
C SER A 55 16.68 1.78 12.21
N VAL A 56 17.54 2.57 12.87
CA VAL A 56 18.50 3.49 12.25
C VAL A 56 19.41 2.83 11.21
N GLY A 57 19.89 1.60 11.45
CA GLY A 57 20.87 0.93 10.60
C GLY A 57 22.09 1.82 10.29
N ASP A 58 22.36 2.05 9.00
CA ASP A 58 23.46 2.91 8.51
C ASP A 58 23.21 4.42 8.65
N GLY A 59 22.05 4.81 9.24
CA GLY A 59 21.70 6.17 9.59
C GLY A 59 21.47 7.10 8.40
N CYS A 60 20.98 6.55 7.29
CA CYS A 60 20.72 7.32 6.06
C CYS A 60 19.72 8.48 6.28
N PHE A 61 18.66 8.28 7.08
CA PHE A 61 17.79 9.39 7.50
C PHE A 61 18.36 10.10 8.74
N TYR A 62 18.95 9.38 9.70
CA TYR A 62 19.43 9.93 10.97
C TYR A 62 20.42 11.08 10.80
N LYS A 63 21.30 10.96 9.80
CA LYS A 63 22.26 12.00 9.43
C LYS A 63 21.60 13.29 8.94
N LEU A 64 20.39 13.19 8.37
CA LEU A 64 19.64 14.31 7.81
C LEU A 64 18.74 14.99 8.84
N LEU A 65 18.42 14.32 9.95
CA LEU A 65 17.50 14.85 10.95
C LEU A 65 18.07 16.10 11.64
N PRO A 66 17.23 17.10 11.97
CA PRO A 66 17.62 18.27 12.75
C PRO A 66 18.20 17.90 14.13
N HIS A 67 18.84 18.86 14.81
CA HIS A 67 19.52 18.61 16.10
C HIS A 67 18.64 17.97 17.18
N ASN A 68 17.35 18.32 17.24
CA ASN A 68 16.40 17.68 18.15
C ASN A 68 15.94 16.32 17.61
N LYS A 69 16.82 15.31 17.69
CA LYS A 69 16.60 13.98 17.13
C LYS A 69 16.79 12.84 18.12
N ILE A 70 16.12 11.73 17.84
CA ILE A 70 16.20 10.46 18.56
C ILE A 70 16.44 9.36 17.54
N GLY A 71 17.46 8.54 17.74
CA GLY A 71 17.69 7.35 16.92
C GLY A 71 17.59 6.10 17.79
N ILE A 72 16.88 5.08 17.31
CA ILE A 72 16.68 3.83 18.02
C ILE A 72 17.00 2.68 17.09
N ASP A 73 17.84 1.74 17.53
CA ASP A 73 18.11 0.53 16.78
C ASP A 73 18.22 -0.67 17.73
N ILE A 74 17.89 -1.87 17.25
CA ILE A 74 18.03 -3.09 18.06
C ILE A 74 19.50 -3.48 18.23
N HIS A 75 20.35 -3.06 17.29
CA HIS A 75 21.79 -3.24 17.30
C HIS A 75 22.50 -1.93 17.67
N LYS A 76 23.74 -2.05 18.15
CA LYS A 76 24.59 -0.89 18.36
C LYS A 76 24.93 -0.27 17.01
N THR A 77 24.69 1.03 16.85
CA THR A 77 25.06 1.77 15.64
C THR A 77 26.37 2.55 15.85
N THR A 78 26.88 3.17 14.79
CA THR A 78 28.02 4.12 14.86
C THR A 78 27.61 5.51 15.34
N PHE A 79 26.31 5.74 15.56
CA PHE A 79 25.75 7.00 16.01
C PHE A 79 25.35 6.92 17.48
N ASP A 80 25.23 8.09 18.12
CA ASP A 80 24.60 8.20 19.43
C ASP A 80 23.10 7.88 19.31
N THR A 81 22.76 6.63 19.61
CA THR A 81 21.43 6.04 19.42
C THR A 81 21.12 5.11 20.59
N LEU A 82 19.83 4.94 20.87
CA LEU A 82 19.37 4.02 21.90
C LEU A 82 19.37 2.60 21.33
N GLN A 83 20.19 1.72 21.90
CA GLN A 83 20.20 0.31 21.55
C GLN A 83 19.05 -0.43 22.25
N MET A 84 17.88 -0.51 21.61
CA MET A 84 16.71 -1.24 22.11
C MET A 84 15.70 -1.57 21.01
N ASN A 85 14.77 -2.46 21.31
CA ASN A 85 13.63 -2.69 20.43
C ASN A 85 12.69 -1.47 20.42
N TYR A 86 12.52 -0.83 19.26
CA TYR A 86 11.63 0.31 19.07
C TYR A 86 10.19 0.04 19.55
N LEU A 87 9.67 -1.18 19.35
CA LEU A 87 8.32 -1.55 19.77
C LEU A 87 8.14 -1.58 21.30
N HIS A 88 9.23 -1.52 22.07
CA HIS A 88 9.22 -1.38 23.53
C HIS A 88 9.56 0.04 23.99
N TYR A 89 9.94 0.94 23.07
CA TYR A 89 10.30 2.31 23.41
C TYR A 89 9.05 3.14 23.72
N GLN A 90 9.08 3.85 24.84
CA GLN A 90 8.01 4.77 25.20
C GLN A 90 8.20 6.10 24.45
N LEU A 91 7.30 6.39 23.50
CA LEU A 91 7.35 7.63 22.72
C LEU A 91 7.23 8.87 23.61
N PRO A 92 8.00 9.94 23.32
CA PRO A 92 7.95 11.16 24.10
C PRO A 92 6.62 11.90 23.88
N LYS A 93 6.11 12.56 24.91
CA LYS A 93 4.86 13.36 24.87
C LYS A 93 5.14 14.79 24.39
N LYS A 94 5.67 14.93 23.18
CA LYS A 94 5.99 16.22 22.53
C LYS A 94 5.67 16.14 21.04
N PRO A 95 5.60 17.27 20.31
CA PRO A 95 5.43 17.23 18.87
C PRO A 95 6.51 16.36 18.23
N LEU A 96 6.08 15.35 17.48
CA LEU A 96 6.97 14.28 17.01
C LEU A 96 6.70 13.92 15.54
N VAL A 97 7.78 13.91 14.76
CA VAL A 97 7.82 13.32 13.42
C VAL A 97 8.69 12.08 13.47
N ILE A 98 8.15 10.96 12.98
CA ILE A 98 8.89 9.70 12.88
C ILE A 98 9.14 9.41 11.40
N ILE A 99 10.39 9.20 11.01
CA ILE A 99 10.78 8.94 9.62
C ILE A 99 11.79 7.80 9.55
N GLY A 100 11.75 6.97 8.49
CA GLY A 100 12.76 5.94 8.28
C GLY A 100 12.34 4.82 7.33
N ASN A 101 13.12 3.75 7.34
CA ASN A 101 12.84 2.50 6.63
C ASN A 101 12.69 1.34 7.64
N PRO A 102 11.50 1.13 8.23
CA PRO A 102 11.32 0.05 9.21
C PRO A 102 11.50 -1.33 8.56
N PRO A 103 11.93 -2.35 9.33
CA PRO A 103 11.95 -3.72 8.84
C PRO A 103 10.54 -4.17 8.46
N PHE A 104 10.42 -4.84 7.31
CA PHE A 104 9.11 -5.06 6.69
C PHE A 104 8.30 -6.17 7.36
N GLY A 105 8.94 -7.31 7.65
CA GLY A 105 8.29 -8.54 8.04
C GLY A 105 7.49 -9.17 6.89
N HIS A 106 7.23 -10.47 6.97
CA HIS A 106 6.50 -11.16 5.92
C HIS A 106 5.09 -10.55 5.74
N ARG A 107 4.80 -10.10 4.51
CA ARG A 107 3.58 -9.35 4.14
C ARG A 107 3.39 -8.04 4.92
N GLY A 108 4.48 -7.42 5.38
CA GLY A 108 4.48 -6.07 5.96
C GLY A 108 3.96 -6.01 7.39
N VAL A 109 3.82 -7.15 8.06
CA VAL A 109 3.26 -7.22 9.40
C VAL A 109 4.10 -6.42 10.38
N LEU A 110 5.43 -6.48 10.29
CA LEU A 110 6.33 -5.75 11.19
C LEU A 110 6.28 -4.24 10.92
N ALA A 111 6.32 -3.82 9.66
CA ALA A 111 6.17 -2.41 9.29
C ALA A 111 4.83 -1.81 9.77
N LEU A 112 3.73 -2.59 9.72
CA LEU A 112 2.46 -2.15 10.29
C LEU A 112 2.53 -1.95 11.81
N GLU A 113 3.20 -2.84 12.55
CA GLU A 113 3.40 -2.67 13.99
C GLU A 113 4.26 -1.43 14.30
N PHE A 114 5.27 -1.13 13.49
CA PHE A 114 6.04 0.12 13.62
C PHE A 114 5.14 1.36 13.45
N ILE A 115 4.24 1.39 12.47
CA ILE A 115 3.28 2.49 12.30
C ILE A 115 2.32 2.56 13.50
N ASN A 116 1.77 1.43 13.93
CA ASN A 116 0.80 1.40 15.03
C ASN A 116 1.44 1.81 16.37
N HIS A 117 2.68 1.39 16.63
CA HIS A 117 3.45 1.83 17.79
C HIS A 117 3.66 3.35 17.77
N SER A 118 3.85 3.90 16.57
CA SER A 118 4.03 5.34 16.31
C SER A 118 2.78 6.20 16.54
N GLN A 119 1.64 5.66 16.98
CA GLN A 119 0.33 6.34 17.16
C GLN A 119 0.32 7.65 17.98
N ASN A 120 1.38 7.92 18.76
CA ASN A 120 1.50 9.17 19.51
C ASN A 120 2.21 10.28 18.73
N ALA A 121 2.87 9.97 17.61
CA ALA A 121 3.46 10.94 16.71
C ALA A 121 2.39 11.77 15.98
N ASP A 122 2.76 12.99 15.60
CA ASP A 122 1.94 13.86 14.75
C ASP A 122 1.99 13.40 13.30
N PHE A 123 3.19 12.97 12.87
CA PHE A 123 3.45 12.47 11.53
C PHE A 123 4.34 11.23 11.55
N VAL A 124 4.06 10.29 10.64
CA VAL A 124 4.85 9.08 10.40
C VAL A 124 5.14 8.97 8.91
N ALA A 125 6.41 8.99 8.53
CA ALA A 125 6.88 9.01 7.15
C ALA A 125 7.80 7.81 6.90
N PHE A 126 7.27 6.73 6.32
CA PHE A 126 8.02 5.49 6.16
C PHE A 126 8.14 5.03 4.71
N ILE A 127 9.30 4.44 4.41
CA ILE A 127 9.43 3.48 3.31
C ILE A 127 8.73 2.20 3.73
N LEU A 128 7.79 1.73 2.91
CA LEU A 128 6.94 0.59 3.19
C LEU A 128 6.92 -0.35 1.99
N PRO A 129 6.63 -1.65 2.18
CA PRO A 129 6.42 -2.57 1.07
C PRO A 129 5.29 -2.11 0.14
N ILE A 130 5.43 -2.34 -1.17
CA ILE A 130 4.50 -1.83 -2.20
C ILE A 130 3.01 -2.16 -1.95
N PHE A 131 2.72 -3.27 -1.27
CA PHE A 131 1.32 -3.65 -0.98
C PHE A 131 0.62 -2.74 0.05
N PHE A 132 1.33 -1.81 0.71
CA PHE A 132 0.70 -0.70 1.43
C PHE A 132 -0.06 0.28 0.51
N GLN A 133 0.10 0.17 -0.80
CA GLN A 133 -0.74 0.89 -1.77
C GLN A 133 -2.00 0.13 -2.17
N SER A 134 -2.12 -1.15 -1.80
CA SER A 134 -3.25 -1.97 -2.26
C SER A 134 -4.57 -1.42 -1.73
N LEU A 135 -5.57 -1.33 -2.62
CA LEU A 135 -6.95 -0.93 -2.29
C LEU A 135 -7.90 -2.13 -2.16
N GLY A 136 -7.34 -3.34 -2.07
CA GLY A 136 -8.13 -4.56 -1.92
C GLY A 136 -8.80 -4.65 -0.54
N LYS A 137 -9.94 -5.37 -0.47
CA LYS A 137 -10.54 -5.76 0.81
C LYS A 137 -9.51 -6.54 1.63
N GLY A 138 -9.26 -6.12 2.87
CA GLY A 138 -8.22 -6.70 3.73
C GLY A 138 -6.79 -6.21 3.45
N SER A 139 -6.62 -5.14 2.66
CA SER A 139 -5.32 -4.48 2.50
C SER A 139 -4.72 -4.07 3.84
N ILE A 140 -3.40 -4.18 3.96
CA ILE A 140 -2.67 -3.76 5.15
C ILE A 140 -2.77 -2.25 5.40
N ARG A 141 -2.93 -1.46 4.33
CA ARG A 141 -3.14 -0.02 4.38
C ARG A 141 -4.32 0.35 5.28
N TYR A 142 -5.43 -0.38 5.17
CA TYR A 142 -6.63 -0.13 5.96
C TYR A 142 -6.53 -0.61 7.42
N ARG A 143 -5.41 -1.24 7.80
CA ARG A 143 -5.14 -1.68 9.18
C ARG A 143 -4.32 -0.65 9.96
N VAL A 144 -3.81 0.39 9.31
CA VAL A 144 -3.19 1.54 9.97
C VAL A 144 -4.25 2.25 10.81
N LYS A 145 -4.00 2.39 12.11
CA LYS A 145 -4.94 3.00 13.07
C LYS A 145 -4.52 4.42 13.43
N LYS A 146 -5.50 5.28 13.72
CA LYS A 146 -5.30 6.65 14.27
C LYS A 146 -4.54 7.62 13.36
N PHE A 147 -4.33 7.25 12.10
CA PHE A 147 -3.67 8.08 11.11
C PHE A 147 -4.51 8.21 9.85
N HIS A 148 -4.22 9.25 9.09
CA HIS A 148 -4.74 9.52 7.76
C HIS A 148 -3.56 9.64 6.80
N LEU A 149 -3.64 8.94 5.67
CA LEU A 149 -2.61 9.07 4.65
C LEU A 149 -2.69 10.47 4.03
N LEU A 150 -1.58 11.19 4.06
CA LEU A 150 -1.42 12.49 3.41
C LEU A 150 -0.76 12.36 2.05
N TYR A 151 0.25 11.51 1.94
CA TYR A 151 1.09 11.40 0.75
C TYR A 151 1.51 9.96 0.51
N GLU A 152 1.59 9.56 -0.76
CA GLU A 152 2.25 8.33 -1.17
C GLU A 152 2.98 8.49 -2.51
N GLU A 153 4.11 7.80 -2.64
CA GLU A 153 4.93 7.79 -3.86
C GLU A 153 5.66 6.45 -4.00
N ASN A 154 5.84 5.97 -5.24
CA ASN A 154 6.65 4.77 -5.49
C ASN A 154 8.14 5.10 -5.41
N LEU A 155 8.90 4.22 -4.78
CA LEU A 155 10.36 4.32 -4.84
C LEU A 155 10.87 3.93 -6.23
N PRO A 156 11.98 4.54 -6.70
CA PRO A 156 12.64 4.11 -7.92
C PRO A 156 13.23 2.69 -7.75
N HIS A 157 13.60 2.10 -8.89
CA HIS A 157 14.32 0.83 -8.89
C HIS A 157 15.69 0.96 -8.19
N ASN A 158 16.17 -0.15 -7.62
CA ASN A 158 17.48 -0.24 -6.96
C ASN A 158 17.69 0.82 -5.86
N ALA A 159 16.65 1.12 -5.09
CA ALA A 159 16.71 2.06 -3.96
C ALA A 159 17.47 1.54 -2.72
N PHE A 160 17.86 0.26 -2.72
CA PHE A 160 18.46 -0.40 -1.56
C PHE A 160 19.74 -1.17 -1.89
N TYR A 161 20.51 -1.43 -0.84
CA TYR A 161 21.61 -2.40 -0.82
C TYR A 161 21.49 -3.31 0.41
N LEU A 162 22.16 -4.46 0.37
CA LEU A 162 22.23 -5.41 1.49
C LEU A 162 23.50 -5.18 2.33
N SER A 163 23.60 -5.84 3.48
CA SER A 163 24.78 -5.77 4.37
C SER A 163 26.10 -6.16 3.71
N ASN A 164 26.06 -6.94 2.62
CA ASN A 164 27.23 -7.28 1.80
C ASN A 164 27.53 -6.25 0.69
N GLY A 165 26.86 -5.10 0.68
CA GLY A 165 27.02 -4.03 -0.31
C GLY A 165 26.34 -4.28 -1.66
N LYS A 166 25.74 -5.44 -1.90
CA LYS A 166 25.06 -5.72 -3.19
C LYS A 166 23.78 -4.93 -3.32
N GLU A 167 23.53 -4.41 -4.53
CA GLU A 167 22.25 -3.77 -4.85
C GLU A 167 21.06 -4.73 -4.68
N LYS A 168 19.94 -4.16 -4.25
CA LYS A 168 18.69 -4.89 -4.07
C LYS A 168 17.51 -4.08 -4.59
N ASP A 169 16.87 -4.58 -5.64
CA ASP A 169 15.57 -4.07 -6.08
C ASP A 169 14.46 -4.64 -5.18
N VAL A 170 13.79 -3.77 -4.43
CA VAL A 170 12.61 -4.10 -3.63
C VAL A 170 11.50 -3.13 -3.98
N LYS A 171 10.35 -3.65 -4.43
CA LYS A 171 9.17 -2.81 -4.70
C LYS A 171 8.62 -2.26 -3.39
N THR A 172 8.74 -0.94 -3.24
CA THR A 172 8.37 -0.19 -2.05
C THR A 172 7.68 1.11 -2.44
N CYS A 173 6.97 1.69 -1.49
CA CYS A 173 6.37 3.00 -1.56
C CYS A 173 6.76 3.81 -0.33
N PHE A 174 6.88 5.12 -0.47
CA PHE A 174 7.01 6.04 0.65
C PHE A 174 5.63 6.57 1.00
N GLN A 175 5.28 6.57 2.28
CA GLN A 175 4.00 7.08 2.74
C GLN A 175 4.17 8.04 3.92
N ILE A 176 3.47 9.16 3.88
CA ILE A 176 3.37 10.12 4.98
C ILE A 176 1.96 10.05 5.55
N TRP A 177 1.89 9.74 6.82
CA TRP A 177 0.67 9.59 7.61
C TRP A 177 0.59 10.71 8.64
N SER A 178 -0.59 11.29 8.86
CA SER A 178 -0.82 12.32 9.87
C SER A 178 -1.92 11.92 10.84
N LYS A 179 -1.71 12.23 12.12
CA LYS A 179 -2.69 12.00 13.18
C LYS A 179 -3.87 12.98 13.11
N LYS A 180 -3.61 14.20 12.64
CA LYS A 180 -4.56 15.33 12.64
C LYS A 180 -5.09 15.64 11.25
N TYR A 181 -4.20 15.72 10.26
CA TYR A 181 -4.54 16.23 8.92
C TYR A 181 -5.00 15.09 8.02
N LYS A 182 -5.83 15.41 7.02
CA LYS A 182 -6.36 14.45 6.04
C LYS A 182 -6.10 14.96 4.63
N ASN A 183 -5.81 14.06 3.70
CA ASN A 183 -5.83 14.39 2.29
C ASN A 183 -7.28 14.71 1.85
N THR A 184 -7.45 15.73 1.01
CA THR A 184 -8.75 16.14 0.46
C THR A 184 -9.21 15.23 -0.68
N LYS A 185 -8.31 14.46 -1.30
CA LYS A 185 -8.66 13.47 -2.32
C LYS A 185 -9.45 12.33 -1.69
N GLU A 186 -10.69 12.16 -2.15
CA GLU A 186 -11.48 10.99 -1.78
C GLU A 186 -11.02 9.76 -2.56
N GLU A 187 -10.44 8.80 -1.86
CA GLU A 187 -10.19 7.47 -2.39
C GLU A 187 -11.31 6.50 -2.03
N PHE A 188 -11.56 5.56 -2.94
CA PHE A 188 -12.40 4.43 -2.68
C PHE A 188 -11.90 3.60 -1.48
N SER A 189 -12.79 3.34 -0.52
CA SER A 189 -12.47 2.48 0.63
C SER A 189 -13.61 1.51 0.92
N TRP A 190 -13.28 0.21 0.92
CA TRP A 190 -14.21 -0.86 1.24
C TRP A 190 -14.83 -0.72 2.65
N TYR A 191 -14.12 -0.06 3.57
CA TYR A 191 -14.54 0.09 4.96
C TYR A 191 -15.32 1.39 5.23
N LYS A 192 -15.31 2.34 4.29
CA LYS A 192 -16.12 3.57 4.39
C LYS A 192 -17.54 3.37 3.86
N GLN A 193 -17.79 2.31 3.09
CA GLN A 193 -19.15 1.93 2.68
C GLN A 193 -19.98 1.51 3.90
N LYS A 194 -20.91 2.38 4.27
CA LYS A 194 -21.91 2.10 5.31
C LYS A 194 -23.06 1.22 4.79
N GLU A 195 -23.28 1.24 3.48
CA GLU A 195 -24.36 0.51 2.83
C GLU A 195 -24.02 -0.96 2.64
N LYS A 196 -25.07 -1.80 2.71
CA LYS A 196 -24.95 -3.25 2.44
C LYS A 196 -24.77 -3.55 0.94
N GLN A 197 -25.01 -2.59 0.07
CA GLN A 197 -24.98 -2.76 -1.38
C GLN A 197 -23.61 -2.43 -1.95
N GLU A 198 -23.25 -3.05 -3.07
CA GLU A 198 -22.00 -2.73 -3.74
C GLU A 198 -22.07 -1.32 -4.37
N PRO A 199 -20.95 -0.62 -4.49
CA PRO A 199 -20.83 0.61 -5.27
C PRO A 199 -21.33 0.40 -6.69
N PHE A 200 -22.01 1.41 -7.23
CA PHE A 200 -22.55 1.36 -8.59
C PHE A 200 -23.50 0.18 -8.85
N HIS A 201 -24.09 -0.43 -7.81
CA HIS A 201 -24.99 -1.59 -7.91
C HIS A 201 -26.22 -1.33 -8.77
N ASN A 202 -26.57 -0.07 -9.03
CA ASN A 202 -27.68 0.33 -9.90
C ASN A 202 -27.35 0.13 -11.39
N ILE A 203 -26.08 0.31 -11.78
CA ILE A 203 -25.64 0.23 -13.18
C ILE A 203 -24.87 -1.06 -13.50
N LEU A 204 -24.15 -1.66 -12.55
CA LEU A 204 -23.42 -2.91 -12.79
C LEU A 204 -23.20 -3.74 -11.53
N LYS A 205 -22.81 -4.98 -11.76
CA LYS A 205 -22.32 -5.93 -10.76
C LYS A 205 -20.92 -6.40 -11.17
N VAL A 206 -20.00 -6.48 -10.20
CA VAL A 206 -18.65 -7.03 -10.42
C VAL A 206 -18.51 -8.32 -9.63
N VAL A 207 -18.11 -9.42 -10.28
CA VAL A 207 -17.97 -10.73 -9.64
C VAL A 207 -16.56 -11.28 -9.89
N THR A 208 -15.93 -11.85 -8.87
CA THR A 208 -14.68 -12.60 -9.08
C THR A 208 -15.01 -13.93 -9.73
N VAL A 209 -14.29 -14.24 -10.81
CA VAL A 209 -14.46 -15.46 -11.61
C VAL A 209 -13.12 -16.16 -11.75
N SER A 210 -13.08 -17.47 -11.50
CA SER A 210 -11.83 -18.22 -11.51
C SER A 210 -12.07 -19.71 -11.75
N LEU A 211 -11.21 -20.30 -12.58
CA LEU A 211 -11.01 -21.75 -12.76
C LEU A 211 -9.59 -22.17 -12.32
N ALA A 212 -8.88 -21.32 -11.57
CA ALA A 212 -7.57 -21.66 -11.04
C ALA A 212 -7.69 -22.74 -9.95
N LYS A 213 -6.76 -23.71 -9.96
CA LYS A 213 -6.70 -24.81 -8.99
C LYS A 213 -6.73 -24.22 -7.57
N ASN A 214 -7.65 -24.70 -6.73
CA ASN A 214 -7.88 -24.27 -5.33
C ASN A 214 -8.58 -22.90 -5.14
N ARG A 215 -9.11 -22.29 -6.21
CA ARG A 215 -9.79 -20.98 -6.10
C ARG A 215 -10.95 -20.83 -7.08
N GLU A 216 -11.61 -21.93 -7.40
CA GLU A 216 -12.72 -21.91 -8.35
C GLU A 216 -13.92 -21.14 -7.78
N CYS A 217 -14.43 -20.18 -8.55
CA CYS A 217 -15.58 -19.38 -8.15
C CYS A 217 -16.23 -18.71 -9.36
N GLY A 218 -17.51 -18.32 -9.23
CA GLY A 218 -18.22 -17.56 -10.26
C GLY A 218 -18.45 -18.33 -11.58
N LYS A 219 -18.44 -19.66 -11.55
CA LYS A 219 -18.57 -20.53 -12.74
C LYS A 219 -19.84 -20.27 -13.56
N GLU A 220 -20.95 -19.94 -12.89
CA GLU A 220 -22.20 -19.57 -13.55
C GLU A 220 -22.02 -18.38 -14.51
N TRP A 221 -21.18 -17.41 -14.14
CA TRP A 221 -20.86 -16.26 -14.99
C TRP A 221 -19.85 -16.57 -16.07
N ILE A 222 -19.19 -17.73 -16.02
CA ILE A 222 -18.25 -18.20 -17.04
C ILE A 222 -18.97 -19.04 -18.09
N PHE A 223 -19.84 -19.97 -17.66
CA PHE A 223 -20.42 -20.99 -18.54
C PHE A 223 -21.85 -20.67 -18.97
N ASP A 224 -22.70 -20.19 -18.05
CA ASP A 224 -24.15 -20.17 -18.27
C ASP A 224 -24.64 -18.75 -18.61
N LYS A 225 -24.51 -17.81 -17.66
CA LYS A 225 -25.07 -16.45 -17.78
C LYS A 225 -24.27 -15.56 -18.71
N LYS A 226 -22.94 -15.76 -18.73
CA LYS A 226 -21.93 -14.89 -19.36
C LYS A 226 -21.96 -13.44 -18.81
N ALA A 227 -20.84 -12.74 -18.94
CA ALA A 227 -20.68 -11.34 -18.53
C ALA A 227 -20.58 -10.41 -19.76
N ASN A 228 -20.80 -9.10 -19.56
CA ASN A 228 -20.58 -8.11 -20.61
C ASN A 228 -19.09 -7.99 -20.96
N PHE A 229 -18.24 -8.12 -19.95
CA PHE A 229 -16.79 -8.17 -20.07
C PHE A 229 -16.18 -9.04 -18.98
N TYR A 230 -15.02 -9.62 -19.30
CA TYR A 230 -14.10 -10.20 -18.34
C TYR A 230 -12.78 -9.44 -18.35
N LEU A 231 -12.08 -9.44 -17.23
CA LEU A 231 -10.78 -8.79 -17.09
C LEU A 231 -9.86 -9.65 -16.24
N SER A 232 -8.63 -9.85 -16.68
CA SER A 232 -7.65 -10.66 -15.95
C SER A 232 -7.31 -10.02 -14.61
N SER A 233 -7.34 -10.79 -13.52
CA SER A 233 -7.04 -10.27 -12.18
C SER A 233 -5.54 -10.07 -11.96
N THR A 234 -4.70 -10.70 -12.78
CA THR A 234 -3.24 -10.63 -12.71
C THR A 234 -2.65 -10.44 -14.10
N PHE A 235 -1.70 -9.52 -14.25
CA PHE A 235 -1.00 -9.25 -15.51
C PHE A 235 0.36 -8.58 -15.26
N PHE A 236 1.22 -8.45 -16.28
CA PHE A 236 2.57 -7.85 -16.13
C PHE A 236 2.73 -6.53 -16.90
N LYS A 237 2.44 -6.51 -18.20
CA LYS A 237 2.64 -5.33 -19.07
C LYS A 237 1.36 -4.55 -19.30
N GLU A 238 0.36 -5.24 -19.83
CA GLU A 238 -0.92 -4.66 -20.19
C GLU A 238 -2.07 -5.63 -19.91
N ASN A 239 -3.26 -5.06 -19.83
CA ASN A 239 -4.50 -5.77 -19.63
C ASN A 239 -5.60 -5.06 -20.41
N ALA A 240 -6.59 -5.81 -20.84
CA ALA A 240 -7.76 -5.29 -21.53
C ALA A 240 -8.96 -6.15 -21.15
N VAL A 241 -10.14 -5.57 -21.28
CA VAL A 241 -11.37 -6.35 -21.16
C VAL A 241 -11.55 -7.25 -22.38
N VAL A 242 -12.04 -8.45 -22.14
CA VAL A 242 -12.33 -9.47 -23.17
C VAL A 242 -13.78 -9.90 -23.08
N LYS A 243 -14.36 -10.35 -24.20
CA LYS A 243 -15.75 -10.82 -24.25
C LYS A 243 -15.90 -12.29 -23.84
N ASP A 244 -14.83 -13.08 -23.94
CA ASP A 244 -14.85 -14.49 -23.58
C ASP A 244 -13.84 -14.80 -22.48
N PHE A 245 -14.27 -15.61 -21.49
CA PHE A 245 -13.44 -15.96 -20.35
C PHE A 245 -12.21 -16.79 -20.74
N SER A 246 -12.23 -17.51 -21.85
CA SER A 246 -11.06 -18.26 -22.36
C SER A 246 -9.84 -17.37 -22.61
N GLN A 247 -10.05 -16.06 -22.85
CA GLN A 247 -8.98 -15.08 -23.05
C GLN A 247 -8.45 -14.49 -21.73
N VAL A 248 -9.05 -14.84 -20.59
CA VAL A 248 -8.62 -14.36 -19.26
C VAL A 248 -7.33 -15.07 -18.85
N LYS A 249 -6.30 -14.27 -18.58
CA LYS A 249 -4.97 -14.77 -18.17
C LYS A 249 -5.07 -15.54 -16.86
N TYR A 250 -4.30 -16.62 -16.75
CA TYR A 250 -4.22 -17.47 -15.54
C TYR A 250 -5.56 -18.04 -15.07
N LYS A 251 -6.58 -18.06 -15.94
CA LYS A 251 -7.93 -18.55 -15.65
C LYS A 251 -8.55 -17.89 -14.41
N SER A 252 -8.21 -16.63 -14.12
CA SER A 252 -8.71 -15.90 -12.96
C SER A 252 -8.85 -14.41 -13.28
N GLY A 253 -10.00 -13.85 -12.92
CA GLY A 253 -10.36 -12.50 -13.28
C GLY A 253 -11.58 -11.97 -12.55
N VAL A 254 -12.12 -10.90 -13.13
CA VAL A 254 -13.39 -10.30 -12.73
C VAL A 254 -14.33 -10.27 -13.93
N ALA A 255 -15.59 -10.61 -13.67
CA ALA A 255 -16.70 -10.47 -14.60
C ALA A 255 -17.43 -9.16 -14.30
N ILE A 256 -17.62 -8.34 -15.32
CA ILE A 256 -18.36 -7.08 -15.28
C ILE A 256 -19.70 -7.31 -15.96
N ILE A 257 -20.78 -7.15 -15.20
CA ILE A 257 -22.15 -7.48 -15.61
C ILE A 257 -22.99 -6.23 -15.52
N TYR A 258 -23.60 -5.80 -16.61
CA TYR A 258 -24.45 -4.63 -16.65
C TYR A 258 -25.85 -4.95 -16.17
N ASN A 259 -26.44 -4.03 -15.42
CA ASN A 259 -27.85 -4.10 -15.08
C ASN A 259 -28.73 -3.62 -16.24
N LYS A 260 -30.04 -3.84 -16.12
CA LYS A 260 -31.03 -3.46 -17.13
C LYS A 260 -30.96 -1.97 -17.50
N ASN A 261 -30.75 -1.09 -16.52
CA ASN A 261 -30.74 0.37 -16.70
C ASN A 261 -29.33 0.95 -16.91
N ALA A 262 -28.34 0.11 -17.18
CA ALA A 262 -26.96 0.57 -17.35
C ALA A 262 -26.81 1.43 -18.61
N PRO A 263 -26.03 2.53 -18.58
CA PRO A 263 -25.70 3.31 -19.76
C PRO A 263 -24.66 2.55 -20.63
N LYS A 264 -25.10 1.48 -21.29
CA LYS A 264 -24.25 0.46 -21.94
C LYS A 264 -23.18 1.05 -22.85
N ARG A 265 -23.55 1.98 -23.75
CA ARG A 265 -22.61 2.62 -24.69
C ARG A 265 -21.51 3.41 -23.96
N LYS A 266 -21.84 4.09 -22.86
CA LYS A 266 -20.87 4.83 -22.04
C LYS A 266 -19.93 3.87 -21.32
N LEU A 267 -20.47 2.80 -20.72
CA LEU A 267 -19.67 1.78 -20.04
C LEU A 267 -18.77 0.99 -21.00
N ASP A 268 -19.26 0.64 -22.19
CA ASP A 268 -18.46 -0.05 -23.20
C ASP A 268 -17.28 0.82 -23.65
N LYS A 269 -17.54 2.08 -23.99
CA LYS A 269 -16.47 3.03 -24.35
C LYS A 269 -15.46 3.16 -23.20
N LEU A 270 -15.93 3.23 -21.96
CA LEU A 270 -15.07 3.32 -20.79
C LEU A 270 -14.17 2.10 -20.66
N PHE A 271 -14.74 0.90 -20.56
CA PHE A 271 -13.96 -0.31 -20.23
C PHE A 271 -13.04 -0.76 -21.36
N LEU A 272 -13.43 -0.53 -22.62
CA LEU A 272 -12.58 -0.85 -23.78
C LEU A 272 -11.35 0.06 -23.88
N ASN A 273 -11.43 1.30 -23.41
CA ASN A 273 -10.35 2.28 -23.49
C ASN A 273 -9.64 2.53 -22.15
N ALA A 274 -10.02 1.82 -21.09
CA ALA A 274 -9.48 2.04 -19.76
C ALA A 274 -8.00 1.69 -19.68
N ASN A 275 -7.20 2.60 -19.09
CA ASN A 275 -5.80 2.32 -18.77
C ASN A 275 -5.71 1.45 -17.51
N TRP A 276 -5.73 0.14 -17.68
CA TRP A 276 -5.67 -0.81 -16.57
C TRP A 276 -4.32 -0.83 -15.82
N ASN A 277 -3.25 -0.26 -16.39
CA ASN A 277 -2.03 0.00 -15.64
C ASN A 277 -2.23 1.06 -14.56
N LYS A 278 -3.00 2.12 -14.84
CA LYS A 278 -3.42 3.12 -13.84
C LYS A 278 -4.32 2.48 -12.78
N TYR A 279 -5.32 1.70 -13.19
CA TYR A 279 -6.29 1.08 -12.29
C TYR A 279 -5.90 -0.36 -11.90
N SER A 280 -4.75 -0.50 -11.24
CA SER A 280 -4.26 -1.77 -10.69
C SER A 280 -3.29 -1.53 -9.52
N SER A 281 -3.10 -2.55 -8.68
CA SER A 281 -2.09 -2.54 -7.61
C SER A 281 -0.83 -3.29 -8.05
N LEU A 282 0.35 -2.72 -7.88
CA LEU A 282 1.62 -3.41 -8.13
C LEU A 282 1.94 -4.39 -6.99
N ALA A 283 2.42 -5.59 -7.33
CA ALA A 283 2.87 -6.61 -6.40
C ALA A 283 4.42 -6.69 -6.36
N THR A 284 4.94 -7.36 -5.34
CA THR A 284 6.39 -7.49 -5.12
C THR A 284 7.13 -8.23 -6.23
N ASN A 285 6.47 -9.16 -6.93
CA ASN A 285 7.04 -9.88 -8.07
C ASN A 285 6.89 -9.12 -9.41
N GLY A 286 6.48 -7.84 -9.37
CA GLY A 286 6.31 -7.00 -10.55
C GLY A 286 5.03 -7.24 -11.33
N CYS A 287 4.20 -8.22 -10.95
CA CYS A 287 2.87 -8.33 -11.54
C CYS A 287 1.92 -7.28 -10.94
N ARG A 288 0.84 -7.00 -11.66
CA ARG A 288 -0.22 -6.09 -11.27
C ARG A 288 -1.49 -6.87 -10.99
N HIS A 289 -2.23 -6.44 -9.97
CA HIS A 289 -3.48 -7.04 -9.55
C HIS A 289 -4.66 -6.10 -9.76
N ILE A 290 -5.75 -6.66 -10.30
CA ILE A 290 -7.05 -6.01 -10.43
C ILE A 290 -8.08 -6.78 -9.63
N GLY A 291 -8.99 -6.02 -9.04
CA GLY A 291 -10.12 -6.49 -8.28
C GLY A 291 -11.24 -5.45 -8.32
N LYS A 292 -12.34 -5.70 -7.60
CA LYS A 292 -13.53 -4.86 -7.65
C LYS A 292 -13.25 -3.38 -7.37
N SER A 293 -12.42 -3.07 -6.37
CA SER A 293 -12.08 -1.69 -5.99
C SER A 293 -11.47 -0.88 -7.14
N HIS A 294 -10.69 -1.50 -8.01
CA HIS A 294 -10.09 -0.81 -9.16
C HIS A 294 -11.12 -0.45 -10.23
N ILE A 295 -12.11 -1.32 -10.45
CA ILE A 295 -13.23 -1.04 -11.36
C ILE A 295 -14.09 0.10 -10.80
N PHE A 296 -14.35 0.08 -9.50
CA PHE A 296 -15.12 1.12 -8.84
C PHE A 296 -14.39 2.47 -8.83
N GLN A 297 -13.08 2.48 -8.61
CA GLN A 297 -12.27 3.70 -8.71
C GLN A 297 -12.31 4.27 -10.15
N LEU A 298 -12.21 3.43 -11.19
CA LEU A 298 -12.35 3.86 -12.58
C LEU A 298 -13.70 4.53 -12.83
N LEU A 299 -14.80 3.95 -12.33
CA LEU A 299 -16.13 4.54 -12.48
C LEU A 299 -16.24 5.89 -11.75
N GLN A 300 -15.70 5.98 -10.54
CA GLN A 300 -15.71 7.22 -9.75
C GLN A 300 -14.91 8.33 -10.44
N ASP A 301 -13.69 8.04 -10.90
CA ASP A 301 -12.82 8.99 -11.62
C ASP A 301 -13.49 9.53 -12.90
N GLU A 302 -14.37 8.73 -13.53
CA GLU A 302 -15.07 9.06 -14.78
C GLU A 302 -16.47 9.65 -14.54
N GLY A 303 -16.74 10.08 -13.31
CA GLY A 303 -17.93 10.84 -12.93
C GLY A 303 -19.21 10.02 -12.90
N PHE A 304 -19.13 8.71 -12.70
CA PHE A 304 -20.32 7.92 -12.35
C PHE A 304 -20.68 8.18 -10.88
N CYS A 305 -21.96 8.31 -10.58
CA CYS A 305 -22.42 8.50 -9.21
C CYS A 305 -22.58 7.15 -8.50
N ASN A 306 -22.07 7.05 -7.27
CA ASN A 306 -22.53 6.02 -6.35
C ASN A 306 -24.00 6.31 -6.01
N ALA A 307 -24.84 5.28 -6.09
CA ALA A 307 -26.23 5.34 -5.66
C ALA A 307 -26.34 5.14 -4.15
#